data_AF-A0A1E4FUA5-F1
#
_entry.id   AF-A0A1E4FUA5-F1
#
_cell.length_a   1.000
_cell.length_b   1.000
_cell.length_c   1.000
_cell.angle_alpha   90.00
_cell.angle_beta   90.00
_cell.angle_gamma   90.00
#
_symmetry.space_group_name_H-M   'P 1'
#
loop_
_entity.id
_entity.type
_entity.pdbx_description
1 polymer ?
#
loop_
_entity_poly.entity_id
_entity_poly.type
_entity_poly.pdbx_seq_one_letter_code
_entity_poly.pdbx_strand_id
1 'polypeptide(L)'
;MLDQLSARSAKMTDYFSEWTNRDLEISESEENVAYVRIFLIADFWGDRDPLKAVPIGKIREIMQDTSGDFTLSFDNVYRTTGAYICRQAQTNDPQSLTLTWTLGTDFCSEIVIPLPKFRGGNLASLHALFRGYDHADRFIRLCRQQHYKDPTVIDLNLLMIVLMALARKHLALAKQFGWTEKMSVKVRIAGVWRTIPFFDALHVLDEYEQHGLALNLRDEATIHPGKSQHSYFDLAPTQAGGTEQSDVIWTAITLFVPIARALGVSMGMGDEEDYDTFKASIVDFVMAGQRAIGVQKTRNDDSRDGGGER
;
A
#
# COMPACT_ATOMS: atom_id res chain seq x y z
N MET A 1 14.63 6.86 38.56
CA MET A 1 14.42 7.59 37.29
C MET A 1 14.62 6.68 36.09
N LEU A 2 15.72 5.91 36.01
CA LEU A 2 15.96 4.93 34.93
C LEU A 2 14.85 3.87 34.81
N ASP A 3 14.42 3.29 35.93
CA ASP A 3 13.35 2.27 35.94
C ASP A 3 12.00 2.79 35.45
N GLN A 4 11.69 4.06 35.72
CA GLN A 4 10.44 4.69 35.26
C GLN A 4 10.47 4.95 33.74
N LEU A 5 11.62 5.34 33.19
CA LEU A 5 11.80 5.49 31.74
C LEU A 5 11.73 4.13 31.03
N SER A 6 12.37 3.11 31.61
CA SER A 6 12.31 1.73 31.09
C SER A 6 10.88 1.18 31.10
N ALA A 7 10.15 1.35 32.20
CA ALA A 7 8.75 0.92 32.30
C ALA A 7 7.84 1.66 31.31
N ARG A 8 8.06 2.96 31.07
CA ARG A 8 7.31 3.73 30.06
C ARG A 8 7.60 3.23 28.64
N SER A 9 8.87 2.99 28.31
CA SER A 9 9.30 2.47 27.01
C SER A 9 8.70 1.08 26.73
N ALA A 10 8.70 0.19 27.72
CA ALA A 10 8.10 -1.14 27.62
C ALA A 10 6.58 -1.06 27.33
N LYS A 11 5.84 -0.25 28.12
CA LYS A 11 4.40 -0.04 27.90
C LYS A 11 4.08 0.46 26.50
N MET A 12 4.89 1.39 25.97
CA MET A 12 4.62 1.95 24.66
C MET A 12 4.99 1.01 23.52
N THR A 13 6.07 0.24 23.70
CA THR A 13 6.42 -0.87 22.80
C THR A 13 5.31 -1.91 22.75
N ASP A 14 4.77 -2.30 23.91
CA ASP A 14 3.67 -3.27 24.01
C ASP A 14 2.39 -2.72 23.36
N TYR A 15 2.03 -1.46 23.62
CA TYR A 15 0.87 -0.81 23.01
C TYR A 15 0.91 -0.82 21.48
N PHE A 16 2.01 -0.34 20.87
CA PHE A 16 2.11 -0.33 19.41
C PHE A 16 2.28 -1.72 18.83
N SER A 17 2.99 -2.63 19.52
CA SER A 17 3.05 -4.03 19.14
C SER A 17 1.66 -4.67 19.12
N GLU A 18 0.83 -4.44 20.12
CA GLU A 18 -0.53 -4.99 20.18
C GLU A 18 -1.40 -4.43 19.06
N TRP A 19 -1.40 -3.10 18.88
CA TRP A 19 -2.16 -2.44 17.83
C TRP A 19 -1.77 -2.91 16.42
N THR A 20 -0.47 -3.01 16.13
CA THR A 20 0.03 -3.42 14.81
C THR A 20 -0.11 -4.93 14.56
N ASN A 21 -0.09 -5.76 15.61
CA ASN A 21 -0.26 -7.21 15.48
C ASN A 21 -1.71 -7.68 15.54
N ARG A 22 -2.68 -6.82 15.88
CA ARG A 22 -4.12 -7.17 15.80
C ARG A 22 -4.47 -7.65 14.40
N ASP A 23 -5.22 -8.73 14.28
CA ASP A 23 -5.70 -9.24 12.99
C ASP A 23 -6.64 -8.26 12.30
N LEU A 24 -6.74 -8.36 10.97
CA LEU A 24 -7.68 -7.54 10.22
C LEU A 24 -9.09 -8.10 10.43
N GLU A 25 -10.01 -7.24 10.87
CA GLU A 25 -11.42 -7.59 10.99
C GLU A 25 -12.04 -7.59 9.59
N ILE A 26 -12.14 -8.77 8.98
CA ILE A 26 -12.76 -8.99 7.67
C ILE A 26 -14.06 -9.79 7.78
N SER A 27 -15.00 -9.55 6.88
CA SER A 27 -16.19 -10.38 6.77
C SER A 27 -15.89 -11.71 6.08
N GLU A 28 -16.78 -12.71 6.20
CA GLU A 28 -16.64 -13.99 5.49
C GLU A 28 -16.55 -13.80 3.97
N SER A 29 -17.24 -12.78 3.43
CA SER A 29 -17.21 -12.46 1.99
C SER A 29 -15.85 -11.99 1.50
N GLU A 30 -14.94 -11.65 2.42
CA GLU A 30 -13.64 -11.03 2.15
C GLU A 30 -12.46 -11.94 2.44
N GLU A 31 -12.70 -13.19 2.86
CA GLU A 31 -11.66 -14.18 3.19
C GLU A 31 -10.65 -14.38 2.04
N ASN A 32 -11.08 -14.14 0.79
CA ASN A 32 -10.25 -14.31 -0.39
C ASN A 32 -9.52 -13.04 -0.85
N VAL A 33 -9.76 -11.89 -0.22
CA VAL A 33 -9.16 -10.60 -0.59
C VAL A 33 -7.77 -10.47 0.04
N ALA A 34 -6.83 -9.91 -0.70
CA ALA A 34 -5.51 -9.57 -0.17
C ALA A 34 -5.50 -8.11 0.29
N TYR A 35 -4.79 -7.81 1.38
CA TYR A 35 -4.73 -6.47 1.96
C TYR A 35 -3.30 -6.08 2.30
N VAL A 36 -2.98 -4.80 2.12
CA VAL A 36 -1.85 -4.13 2.76
C VAL A 36 -2.39 -3.25 3.89
N ARG A 37 -1.79 -3.36 5.07
CA ARG A 37 -2.04 -2.50 6.23
C ARG A 37 -0.80 -1.72 6.54
N ILE A 38 -0.91 -0.39 6.51
CA ILE A 38 0.18 0.54 6.79
C ILE A 38 -0.15 1.27 8.08
N PHE A 39 0.70 1.12 9.08
CA PHE A 39 0.61 1.85 10.33
C PHE A 39 1.64 2.97 10.31
N LEU A 40 1.18 4.20 10.53
CA LEU A 40 2.03 5.38 10.65
C LEU A 40 1.95 5.86 12.09
N ILE A 41 3.09 5.96 12.77
CA ILE A 41 3.19 6.39 14.16
C ILE A 41 3.98 7.69 14.20
N ALA A 42 3.31 8.79 14.55
CA ALA A 42 3.95 10.11 14.66
C ALA A 42 4.96 10.11 15.82
N ASP A 43 4.47 9.94 17.04
CA ASP A 43 5.27 10.02 18.25
C ASP A 43 5.34 8.67 18.97
N PHE A 44 6.30 7.83 18.56
CA PHE A 44 6.46 6.49 19.13
C PHE A 44 6.73 6.51 20.64
N TRP A 45 7.37 7.56 21.17
CA TRP A 45 7.73 7.62 22.59
C TRP A 45 6.80 8.48 23.44
N GLY A 46 5.91 9.24 22.80
CA GLY A 46 5.01 10.20 23.45
C GLY A 46 5.78 11.36 24.09
N ASP A 47 6.98 11.67 23.61
CA ASP A 47 7.87 12.66 24.21
C ASP A 47 7.71 14.06 23.62
N ARG A 48 6.76 14.25 22.70
CA ARG A 48 6.48 15.53 22.06
C ARG A 48 5.23 16.20 22.65
N ASP A 49 5.14 17.50 22.39
CA ASP A 49 3.97 18.30 22.73
C ASP A 49 2.72 17.78 22.00
N PRO A 50 1.53 17.93 22.61
CA PRO A 50 0.27 17.58 21.96
C PRO A 50 0.12 18.27 20.60
N LEU A 51 -0.31 17.51 19.60
CA LEU A 51 -0.51 18.02 18.25
C LEU A 51 -1.66 19.03 18.16
N LYS A 52 -1.64 19.82 17.09
CA LYS A 52 -2.72 20.77 16.79
C LYS A 52 -4.02 19.99 16.57
N ALA A 53 -5.10 20.43 17.22
CA ALA A 53 -6.42 19.90 16.97
C ALA A 53 -6.89 20.29 15.56
N VAL A 54 -7.04 19.32 14.66
CA VAL A 54 -7.54 19.55 13.30
C VAL A 54 -9.06 19.33 13.26
N PRO A 55 -9.87 20.33 12.86
CA PRO A 55 -11.31 20.17 12.72
C PRO A 55 -11.69 19.16 11.63
N ILE A 56 -12.76 18.39 11.83
CA ILE A 56 -13.23 17.40 10.85
C ILE A 56 -13.51 18.00 9.46
N GLY A 57 -13.95 19.25 9.38
CA GLY A 57 -14.17 19.94 8.10
C GLY A 57 -12.90 19.99 7.25
N LYS A 58 -11.74 20.23 7.89
CA LYS A 58 -10.44 20.27 7.20
C LYS A 58 -9.98 18.86 6.82
N ILE A 59 -10.22 17.87 7.67
CA ILE A 59 -9.96 16.45 7.33
C ILE A 59 -10.76 16.05 6.10
N ARG A 60 -12.05 16.36 6.05
CA ARG A 60 -12.93 16.08 4.89
C ARG A 60 -12.41 16.73 3.62
N GLU A 61 -12.06 18.02 3.69
CA GLU A 61 -11.49 18.76 2.56
C GLU A 61 -10.27 18.05 1.97
N ILE A 62 -9.29 17.65 2.81
CA ILE A 62 -8.07 16.97 2.36
C ILE A 62 -8.38 15.57 1.82
N MET A 63 -9.25 14.83 2.50
CA MET A 63 -9.57 13.44 2.16
C MET A 63 -10.40 13.34 0.87
N GLN A 64 -11.23 14.34 0.58
CA GLN A 64 -12.04 14.43 -0.65
C GLN A 64 -11.35 15.17 -1.80
N ASP A 65 -10.23 15.85 -1.53
CA ASP A 65 -9.48 16.57 -2.57
C ASP A 65 -9.00 15.61 -3.67
N THR A 66 -9.41 15.95 -4.90
CA THR A 66 -9.08 15.26 -6.15
C THR A 66 -8.49 16.23 -7.19
N SER A 67 -8.14 17.45 -6.79
CA SER A 67 -7.39 18.39 -7.64
C SER A 67 -5.98 17.86 -7.89
N GLY A 68 -5.28 18.24 -8.96
CA GLY A 68 -3.86 17.91 -9.20
C GLY A 68 -3.54 16.46 -9.57
N ASP A 69 -2.25 16.11 -9.53
CA ASP A 69 -1.75 14.78 -9.90
C ASP A 69 -1.89 13.76 -8.76
N PHE A 70 -2.00 12.48 -9.13
CA PHE A 70 -2.09 11.31 -8.23
C PHE A 70 -3.21 11.46 -7.19
N THR A 71 -4.45 11.26 -7.62
CA THR A 71 -5.62 11.54 -6.78
C THR A 71 -6.47 10.31 -6.53
N LEU A 72 -7.02 10.26 -5.33
CA LEU A 72 -8.12 9.39 -4.94
C LEU A 72 -9.00 10.18 -3.97
N SER A 73 -10.26 9.80 -3.86
CA SER A 73 -11.21 10.41 -2.93
C SER A 73 -11.63 9.42 -1.87
N PHE A 74 -11.69 9.88 -0.62
CA PHE A 74 -12.47 9.21 0.43
C PHE A 74 -13.80 9.94 0.57
N ASP A 75 -14.84 9.38 -0.02
CA ASP A 75 -16.17 9.98 -0.06
C ASP A 75 -16.90 9.93 1.29
N ASN A 76 -16.62 8.93 2.12
CA ASN A 76 -17.23 8.77 3.43
C ASN A 76 -16.22 9.07 4.55
N VAL A 77 -16.35 10.24 5.19
CA VAL A 77 -15.44 10.72 6.24
C VAL A 77 -16.23 11.16 7.48
N TYR A 78 -16.05 10.42 8.57
CA TYR A 78 -16.76 10.63 9.83
C TYR A 78 -15.85 10.50 11.05
N ARG A 79 -16.35 10.97 12.20
CA ARG A 79 -15.63 10.92 13.48
C ARG A 79 -16.13 9.75 14.33
N THR A 80 -15.21 9.14 15.04
CA THR A 80 -15.42 8.14 16.09
C THR A 80 -14.65 8.58 17.34
N THR A 81 -14.78 7.85 18.44
CA THR A 81 -14.04 8.10 19.68
C THR A 81 -12.54 8.04 19.41
N GLY A 82 -11.86 9.19 19.47
CA GLY A 82 -10.40 9.30 19.32
C GLY A 82 -9.85 9.25 17.89
N ALA A 83 -10.69 9.07 16.87
CA ALA A 83 -10.22 8.95 15.49
C ALA A 83 -11.23 9.49 14.45
N TYR A 84 -10.73 9.66 13.23
CA TYR A 84 -11.48 9.89 12.00
C TYR A 84 -11.39 8.64 11.14
N ILE A 85 -12.51 8.24 10.54
CA ILE A 85 -12.56 7.12 9.58
C ILE A 85 -12.87 7.70 8.21
N CYS A 86 -12.02 7.38 7.25
CA CYS A 86 -12.14 7.82 5.86
C CYS A 86 -12.22 6.57 4.98
N ARG A 87 -13.30 6.41 4.21
CA ARG A 87 -13.55 5.24 3.35
C ARG A 87 -13.85 5.67 1.92
N GLN A 88 -13.39 4.86 0.97
CA GLN A 88 -13.78 4.95 -0.44
C GLN A 88 -14.97 4.01 -0.73
N ALA A 89 -16.19 4.51 -0.54
CA ALA A 89 -17.42 3.70 -0.58
C ALA A 89 -18.25 3.88 -1.86
N GLN A 90 -18.12 4.98 -2.60
CA GLN A 90 -19.06 5.33 -3.68
C GLN A 90 -19.23 4.29 -4.79
N THR A 91 -18.16 3.60 -5.18
CA THR A 91 -18.18 2.60 -6.28
C THR A 91 -18.08 1.17 -5.79
N ASN A 92 -18.10 0.96 -4.47
CA ASN A 92 -17.86 -0.32 -3.84
C ASN A 92 -19.09 -0.72 -3.00
N ASP A 93 -19.18 -1.99 -2.63
CA ASP A 93 -20.12 -2.39 -1.59
C ASP A 93 -19.79 -1.65 -0.27
N PRO A 94 -20.72 -0.85 0.30
CA PRO A 94 -20.48 -0.15 1.56
C PRO A 94 -20.18 -1.07 2.75
N GLN A 95 -20.53 -2.36 2.65
CA GLN A 95 -20.24 -3.37 3.67
C GLN A 95 -18.81 -3.91 3.58
N SER A 96 -18.16 -3.79 2.42
CA SER A 96 -16.78 -4.24 2.24
C SER A 96 -15.76 -3.28 2.87
N LEU A 97 -14.66 -3.86 3.35
CA LEU A 97 -13.42 -3.23 3.73
C LEU A 97 -12.67 -2.75 2.49
N THR A 98 -13.17 -1.65 1.94
CA THR A 98 -12.53 -0.89 0.87
C THR A 98 -11.27 -0.19 1.37
N LEU A 99 -10.61 0.59 0.50
CA LEU A 99 -9.58 1.53 0.93
C LEU A 99 -10.10 2.36 2.11
N THR A 100 -9.45 2.21 3.26
CA THR A 100 -9.89 2.76 4.54
C THR A 100 -8.69 3.37 5.26
N TRP A 101 -8.86 4.60 5.75
CA TRP A 101 -7.86 5.30 6.56
C TRP A 101 -8.49 5.66 7.91
N THR A 102 -7.99 5.02 8.96
CA THR A 102 -8.26 5.37 10.35
C THR A 102 -7.18 6.32 10.83
N LEU A 103 -7.55 7.58 11.09
CA LEU A 103 -6.64 8.66 11.49
C LEU A 103 -6.93 9.08 12.93
N GLY A 104 -6.01 8.78 13.84
CA GLY A 104 -6.05 9.18 15.24
C GLY A 104 -5.88 10.69 15.42
N THR A 105 -6.38 11.21 16.55
CA THR A 105 -6.18 12.63 16.92
C THR A 105 -4.74 12.96 17.29
N ASP A 106 -3.93 11.95 17.56
CA ASP A 106 -2.48 11.99 17.81
C ASP A 106 -1.66 11.80 16.52
N PHE A 107 -2.31 11.84 15.36
CA PHE A 107 -1.72 11.62 14.04
C PHE A 107 -1.14 10.21 13.81
N CYS A 108 -1.40 9.27 14.72
CA CYS A 108 -1.23 7.85 14.42
C CYS A 108 -2.29 7.41 13.41
N SER A 109 -1.93 6.56 12.45
CA SER A 109 -2.84 6.13 11.39
C SER A 109 -2.72 4.65 11.09
N GLU A 110 -3.85 4.02 10.75
CA GLU A 110 -3.91 2.73 10.08
C GLU A 110 -4.56 2.93 8.71
N ILE A 111 -3.89 2.52 7.65
CA ILE A 111 -4.38 2.56 6.27
C ILE A 111 -4.50 1.13 5.76
N VAL A 112 -5.71 0.72 5.40
CA VAL A 112 -6.01 -0.60 4.83
C VAL A 112 -6.26 -0.44 3.34
N ILE A 113 -5.46 -1.11 2.52
CA ILE A 113 -5.50 -1.05 1.07
C ILE A 113 -5.82 -2.46 0.53
N PRO A 114 -6.99 -2.68 -0.11
CA PRO A 114 -7.25 -3.92 -0.81
C PRO A 114 -6.35 -4.04 -2.04
N LEU A 115 -5.77 -5.22 -2.25
CA LEU A 115 -4.96 -5.54 -3.41
C LEU A 115 -5.80 -6.30 -4.45
N PRO A 116 -5.69 -5.96 -5.75
CA PRO A 116 -6.33 -6.74 -6.79
C PRO A 116 -5.70 -8.14 -6.85
N LYS A 117 -6.47 -9.13 -6.38
CA LYS A 117 -6.11 -10.55 -6.38
C LYS A 117 -7.01 -11.29 -7.35
N PHE A 118 -6.40 -11.90 -8.36
CA PHE A 118 -7.09 -12.63 -9.42
C PHE A 118 -6.94 -14.13 -9.19
N ARG A 119 -8.08 -14.78 -8.94
CA ARG A 119 -8.22 -16.22 -8.73
C ARG A 119 -9.32 -16.74 -9.64
N GLY A 120 -9.15 -17.93 -10.22
CA GLY A 120 -10.29 -18.66 -10.79
C GLY A 120 -10.35 -18.75 -12.31
N GLY A 121 -9.21 -18.88 -12.98
CA GLY A 121 -9.19 -19.20 -14.40
C GLY A 121 -7.88 -19.79 -14.87
N ASN A 122 -7.91 -20.33 -16.08
CA ASN A 122 -6.70 -20.74 -16.77
C ASN A 122 -5.89 -19.51 -17.23
N LEU A 123 -4.71 -19.75 -17.78
CA LEU A 123 -3.83 -18.68 -18.28
C LEU A 123 -4.49 -17.74 -19.32
N ALA A 124 -5.49 -18.20 -20.09
CA ALA A 124 -6.17 -17.35 -21.06
C ALA A 124 -7.12 -16.34 -20.37
N SER A 125 -7.82 -16.76 -19.33
CA SER A 125 -8.64 -15.86 -18.50
C SER A 125 -7.78 -14.82 -17.79
N LEU A 126 -6.64 -15.23 -17.23
CA LEU A 126 -5.70 -14.30 -16.61
C LEU A 126 -5.13 -13.30 -17.63
N HIS A 127 -4.80 -13.78 -18.83
CA HIS A 127 -4.32 -12.93 -19.92
C HIS A 127 -5.33 -11.87 -20.32
N ALA A 128 -6.61 -12.23 -20.42
CA ALA A 128 -7.68 -11.27 -20.71
C ALA A 128 -7.80 -10.19 -19.62
N LEU A 129 -7.69 -10.58 -18.35
CA LEU A 129 -7.68 -9.62 -17.24
C LEU A 129 -6.50 -8.64 -17.34
N PHE A 130 -5.34 -9.08 -17.84
CA PHE A 130 -4.11 -8.27 -17.91
C PHE A 130 -3.96 -7.49 -19.22
N ARG A 131 -4.99 -7.49 -20.08
CA ARG A 131 -5.00 -6.69 -21.31
C ARG A 131 -4.79 -5.20 -20.99
N GLY A 132 -3.78 -4.60 -21.61
CA GLY A 132 -3.41 -3.19 -21.45
C GLY A 132 -2.10 -2.97 -20.67
N TYR A 133 -1.57 -4.01 -20.02
CA TYR A 133 -0.19 -4.02 -19.53
C TYR A 133 0.79 -4.31 -20.68
N ASP A 134 1.97 -3.70 -20.63
CA ASP A 134 2.97 -3.77 -21.71
C ASP A 134 3.64 -5.14 -21.76
N HIS A 135 3.73 -5.83 -20.63
CA HIS A 135 4.46 -7.08 -20.51
C HIS A 135 3.62 -8.26 -20.01
N ALA A 136 2.29 -8.14 -20.06
CA ALA A 136 1.38 -9.24 -19.71
C ALA A 136 1.69 -10.54 -20.48
N ASP A 137 1.92 -10.45 -21.80
CA ASP A 137 2.24 -11.62 -22.64
C ASP A 137 3.48 -12.37 -22.15
N ARG A 138 4.51 -11.62 -21.74
CA ARG A 138 5.75 -12.18 -21.21
C ARG A 138 5.50 -12.88 -19.88
N PHE A 139 4.77 -12.25 -18.97
CA PHE A 139 4.41 -12.85 -17.69
C PHE A 139 3.60 -14.14 -17.86
N ILE A 140 2.58 -14.14 -18.73
CA ILE A 140 1.77 -15.33 -19.03
C ILE A 140 2.62 -16.46 -19.64
N ARG A 141 3.59 -16.12 -20.51
CA ARG A 141 4.54 -17.09 -21.05
C ARG A 141 5.41 -17.71 -19.96
N LEU A 142 5.91 -16.91 -19.01
CA LEU A 142 6.67 -17.40 -17.85
C LEU A 142 5.84 -18.37 -17.00
N CYS A 143 4.57 -18.02 -16.71
CA CYS A 143 3.66 -18.92 -16.00
C CYS A 143 3.52 -20.26 -16.73
N ARG A 144 3.35 -20.23 -18.06
CA ARG A 144 3.25 -21.45 -18.89
C ARG A 144 4.52 -22.30 -18.85
N GLN A 145 5.69 -21.67 -18.99
CA GLN A 145 6.99 -22.33 -18.98
C GLN A 145 7.26 -23.00 -17.62
N GLN A 146 6.79 -22.40 -16.53
CA GLN A 146 6.90 -22.95 -15.18
C GLN A 146 5.70 -23.83 -14.78
N HIS A 147 4.89 -24.26 -15.76
CA HIS A 147 3.78 -25.22 -15.60
C HIS A 147 2.64 -24.78 -14.67
N TYR A 148 2.45 -23.48 -14.46
CA TYR A 148 1.25 -22.97 -13.80
C TYR A 148 0.01 -23.20 -14.68
N LYS A 149 -1.00 -23.90 -14.14
CA LYS A 149 -2.28 -24.15 -14.82
C LYS A 149 -3.29 -23.04 -14.51
N ASP A 150 -3.53 -22.84 -13.21
CA ASP A 150 -4.50 -21.90 -12.66
C ASP A 150 -3.83 -21.03 -11.59
N PRO A 151 -2.87 -20.17 -11.96
CA PRO A 151 -2.16 -19.33 -10.98
C PRO A 151 -3.11 -18.34 -10.32
N THR A 152 -2.89 -18.07 -9.03
CA THR A 152 -3.49 -16.92 -8.35
C THR A 152 -2.48 -15.79 -8.37
N VAL A 153 -2.89 -14.61 -8.84
CA VAL A 153 -1.96 -13.49 -9.07
C VAL A 153 -2.40 -12.26 -8.30
N ILE A 154 -1.45 -11.57 -7.67
CA ILE A 154 -1.65 -10.25 -7.07
C ILE A 154 -1.05 -9.22 -8.00
N ASP A 155 -1.87 -8.28 -8.47
CA ASP A 155 -1.43 -7.17 -9.31
C ASP A 155 -1.00 -5.99 -8.43
N LEU A 156 0.30 -5.69 -8.44
CA LEU A 156 0.89 -4.63 -7.62
C LEU A 156 0.99 -3.29 -8.34
N ASN A 157 0.64 -3.23 -9.63
CA ASN A 157 0.87 -2.02 -10.43
C ASN A 157 0.06 -0.84 -9.91
N LEU A 158 -1.22 -1.06 -9.58
CA LEU A 158 -2.10 0.00 -9.07
C LEU A 158 -1.67 0.50 -7.68
N LEU A 159 -1.02 -0.35 -6.88
CA LEU A 159 -0.60 -0.02 -5.51
C LEU A 159 0.32 1.22 -5.51
N MET A 160 1.22 1.35 -6.48
CA MET A 160 2.13 2.50 -6.55
C MET A 160 1.36 3.83 -6.64
N ILE A 161 0.37 3.93 -7.53
CA ILE A 161 -0.45 5.15 -7.68
C ILE A 161 -1.30 5.40 -6.44
N VAL A 162 -1.86 4.35 -5.84
CA VAL A 162 -2.61 4.48 -4.58
C VAL A 162 -1.70 5.05 -3.49
N LEU A 163 -0.48 4.55 -3.35
CA LEU A 163 0.49 5.05 -2.38
C LEU A 163 0.90 6.50 -2.66
N MET A 164 1.03 6.92 -3.92
CA MET A 164 1.28 8.33 -4.26
C MET A 164 0.12 9.24 -3.85
N ALA A 165 -1.12 8.83 -4.11
CA ALA A 165 -2.28 9.61 -3.70
C ALA A 165 -2.44 9.66 -2.16
N LEU A 166 -2.13 8.56 -1.46
CA LEU A 166 -2.08 8.51 -0.01
C LEU A 166 -0.96 9.39 0.56
N ALA A 167 0.23 9.36 -0.05
CA ALA A 167 1.37 10.20 0.33
C ALA A 167 1.02 11.68 0.24
N ARG A 168 0.37 12.11 -0.84
CA ARG A 168 -0.10 13.49 -0.97
C ARG A 168 -1.05 13.90 0.17
N LYS A 169 -2.05 13.06 0.48
CA LYS A 169 -2.97 13.32 1.59
C LYS A 169 -2.24 13.31 2.93
N HIS A 170 -1.30 12.40 3.13
CA HIS A 170 -0.45 12.34 4.31
C HIS A 170 0.31 13.65 4.53
N LEU A 171 0.98 14.18 3.50
CA LEU A 171 1.73 15.44 3.57
C LEU A 171 0.81 16.64 3.86
N ALA A 172 -0.37 16.68 3.25
CA ALA A 172 -1.36 17.71 3.54
C ALA A 172 -1.87 17.64 4.99
N LEU A 173 -2.09 16.45 5.53
CA LEU A 173 -2.48 16.24 6.93
C LEU A 173 -1.34 16.63 7.87
N ALA A 174 -0.10 16.21 7.60
CA ALA A 174 1.07 16.56 8.41
C ALA A 174 1.19 18.08 8.59
N LYS A 175 0.98 18.85 7.51
CA LYS A 175 0.90 20.33 7.56
C LYS A 175 -0.20 20.84 8.50
N GLN A 176 -1.39 20.22 8.52
CA GLN A 176 -2.49 20.61 9.41
C GLN A 176 -2.25 20.26 10.88
N PHE A 177 -1.71 19.06 11.14
CA PHE A 177 -1.34 18.63 12.50
C PHE A 177 -0.10 19.38 13.03
N GLY A 178 0.64 20.06 12.15
CA GLY A 178 1.91 20.71 12.50
C GLY A 178 3.05 19.72 12.70
N TRP A 179 2.95 18.53 12.09
CA TRP A 179 3.95 17.49 12.17
C TRP A 179 5.00 17.66 11.07
N THR A 180 6.27 17.75 11.46
CA THR A 180 7.40 18.03 10.53
C THR A 180 8.52 16.99 10.63
N GLU A 181 8.22 15.85 11.25
CA GLU A 181 9.24 14.94 11.77
C GLU A 181 9.05 13.57 11.16
N LYS A 182 10.05 12.71 11.29
CA LYS A 182 9.93 11.34 10.79
C LYS A 182 8.84 10.58 11.53
N MET A 183 8.16 9.68 10.83
CA MET A 183 7.19 8.76 11.42
C MET A 183 7.72 7.34 11.40
N SER A 184 7.43 6.56 12.45
CA SER A 184 7.71 5.12 12.44
C SER A 184 6.60 4.40 11.68
N VAL A 185 7.01 3.51 10.76
CA VAL A 185 6.09 2.76 9.89
C VAL A 185 6.19 1.27 10.17
N LYS A 186 5.01 0.65 10.27
CA LYS A 186 4.86 -0.81 10.22
C LYS A 186 3.98 -1.16 9.04
N VAL A 187 4.33 -2.23 8.33
CA VAL A 187 3.49 -2.74 7.25
C VAL A 187 3.24 -4.22 7.44
N ARG A 188 1.98 -4.60 7.29
CA ARG A 188 1.52 -5.98 7.23
C ARG A 188 0.78 -6.23 5.92
N ILE A 189 0.95 -7.42 5.38
CA ILE A 189 0.27 -7.89 4.18
C ILE A 189 -0.44 -9.18 4.56
N ALA A 190 -1.70 -9.34 4.18
CA ALA A 190 -2.53 -10.51 4.51
C ALA A 190 -3.31 -11.00 3.28
N GLY A 191 -3.78 -12.25 3.32
CA GLY A 191 -4.54 -12.87 2.23
C GLY A 191 -3.70 -13.20 0.99
N VAL A 192 -2.39 -13.35 1.13
CA VAL A 192 -1.44 -13.54 0.01
C VAL A 192 -0.99 -14.99 -0.19
N TRP A 193 -1.63 -15.96 0.47
CA TRP A 193 -1.30 -17.37 0.35
C TRP A 193 -1.32 -17.88 -1.10
N ARG A 194 -0.23 -18.53 -1.53
CA ARG A 194 -0.05 -19.15 -2.86
C ARG A 194 -0.34 -18.20 -4.02
N THR A 195 0.06 -16.94 -3.85
CA THR A 195 -0.05 -15.93 -4.89
C THR A 195 1.29 -15.66 -5.55
N ILE A 196 1.25 -15.32 -6.83
CA ILE A 196 2.38 -14.81 -7.60
C ILE A 196 2.18 -13.30 -7.73
N PRO A 197 3.10 -12.44 -7.27
CA PRO A 197 2.99 -11.02 -7.56
C PRO A 197 3.25 -10.75 -9.05
N PHE A 198 2.49 -9.83 -9.64
CA PHE A 198 2.73 -9.29 -10.96
C PHE A 198 3.03 -7.79 -10.86
N PHE A 199 4.12 -7.39 -11.51
CA PHE A 199 4.50 -6.01 -11.68
C PHE A 199 5.04 -5.81 -13.10
N ASP A 200 4.49 -4.83 -13.80
CA ASP A 200 4.66 -4.63 -15.23
C ASP A 200 5.90 -3.77 -15.51
N ALA A 201 7.08 -4.32 -15.19
CA ALA A 201 8.37 -3.71 -15.48
C ALA A 201 9.34 -4.75 -16.04
N LEU A 202 10.17 -4.35 -17.02
CA LEU A 202 11.08 -5.28 -17.69
C LEU A 202 12.03 -5.96 -16.70
N HIS A 203 12.68 -5.19 -15.83
CA HIS A 203 13.67 -5.71 -14.90
C HIS A 203 13.09 -6.76 -13.93
N VAL A 204 11.80 -6.63 -13.55
CA VAL A 204 11.11 -7.64 -12.73
C VAL A 204 10.93 -8.94 -13.50
N LEU A 205 10.50 -8.85 -14.76
CA LEU A 205 10.28 -10.03 -15.59
C LEU A 205 11.58 -10.69 -16.03
N ASP A 206 12.65 -9.91 -16.20
CA ASP A 206 14.01 -10.43 -16.42
C ASP A 206 14.43 -11.30 -15.22
N GLU A 207 14.17 -10.84 -14.00
CA GLU A 207 14.49 -11.60 -12.80
C GLU A 207 13.65 -12.89 -12.68
N TYR A 208 12.35 -12.83 -12.99
CA TYR A 208 11.50 -14.02 -13.01
C TYR A 208 11.89 -15.04 -14.08
N GLU A 209 12.41 -14.59 -15.21
CA GLU A 209 12.91 -15.46 -16.26
C GLU A 209 14.21 -16.14 -15.82
N GLN A 210 15.09 -15.42 -15.12
CA GLN A 210 16.38 -15.94 -14.66
C GLN A 210 16.27 -16.85 -13.43
N HIS A 211 15.38 -16.52 -12.48
CA HIS A 211 15.34 -17.14 -11.15
C HIS A 211 14.02 -17.86 -10.81
N GLY A 212 13.01 -17.74 -11.67
CA GLY A 212 11.69 -18.31 -11.44
C GLY A 212 10.69 -17.29 -10.89
N LEU A 213 9.39 -17.59 -11.01
CA LEU A 213 8.33 -16.74 -10.48
C LEU A 213 8.28 -16.85 -8.95
N ALA A 214 8.23 -15.71 -8.27
CA ALA A 214 8.02 -15.66 -6.84
C ALA A 214 6.65 -16.27 -6.46
N LEU A 215 6.64 -17.14 -5.45
CA LEU A 215 5.42 -17.73 -4.91
C LEU A 215 5.33 -17.48 -3.40
N ASN A 216 4.29 -16.77 -2.98
CA ASN A 216 4.05 -16.52 -1.57
C ASN A 216 3.63 -17.80 -0.83
N LEU A 217 4.47 -18.26 0.09
CA LEU A 217 4.26 -19.47 0.90
C LEU A 217 3.76 -19.18 2.31
N ARG A 218 3.28 -17.98 2.59
CA ARG A 218 2.62 -17.57 3.83
C ARG A 218 1.42 -16.72 3.47
N ASP A 219 0.36 -16.81 4.27
CA ASP A 219 -0.81 -15.97 4.04
C ASP A 219 -0.57 -14.53 4.47
N GLU A 220 0.36 -14.34 5.40
CA GLU A 220 0.76 -13.04 5.90
C GLU A 220 2.26 -12.79 5.76
N ALA A 221 2.60 -11.52 5.53
CA ALA A 221 3.95 -10.99 5.59
C ALA A 221 3.97 -9.75 6.48
N THR A 222 5.00 -9.61 7.32
CA THR A 222 5.24 -8.39 8.11
C THR A 222 6.62 -7.86 7.75
N ILE A 223 6.68 -6.59 7.36
CA ILE A 223 7.93 -5.92 7.04
C ILE A 223 8.67 -5.62 8.34
N HIS A 224 9.93 -6.07 8.43
CA HIS A 224 10.75 -6.03 9.65
C HIS A 224 10.02 -6.60 10.87
N PRO A 225 9.86 -7.94 11.00
CA PRO A 225 9.12 -8.54 12.11
C PRO A 225 9.78 -8.22 13.46
N GLY A 226 8.96 -8.05 14.50
CA GLY A 226 9.41 -7.69 15.85
C GLY A 226 8.48 -6.71 16.52
N LYS A 227 8.73 -6.48 17.82
CA LYS A 227 7.94 -5.58 18.68
C LYS A 227 8.62 -4.24 18.93
N SER A 228 9.95 -4.22 18.99
CA SER A 228 10.73 -3.04 19.32
C SER A 228 10.63 -1.96 18.24
N GLN A 229 10.97 -0.71 18.58
CA GLN A 229 11.02 0.39 17.61
C GLN A 229 11.91 0.07 16.40
N HIS A 230 12.99 -0.71 16.58
CA HIS A 230 13.87 -1.14 15.48
C HIS A 230 13.20 -2.05 14.44
N SER A 231 12.01 -2.58 14.74
CA SER A 231 11.20 -3.34 13.81
C SER A 231 10.27 -2.46 12.95
N TYR A 232 10.39 -1.14 13.08
CA TYR A 232 9.70 -0.14 12.28
C TYR A 232 10.75 0.56 11.42
N PHE A 233 10.35 0.96 10.21
CA PHE A 233 11.21 1.79 9.36
C PHE A 233 10.71 3.23 9.38
N ASP A 234 11.59 4.18 9.09
CA ASP A 234 11.24 5.60 9.16
C ASP A 234 10.70 6.09 7.83
N LEU A 235 9.57 6.81 7.88
CA LEU A 235 9.10 7.68 6.82
C LEU A 235 9.67 9.07 7.05
N ALA A 236 10.57 9.50 6.18
CA ALA A 236 11.23 10.79 6.30
C ALA A 236 10.23 11.96 6.16
N PRO A 237 10.47 13.10 6.84
CA PRO A 237 9.70 14.31 6.59
C PRO A 237 9.99 14.86 5.18
N THR A 238 9.15 15.80 4.73
CA THR A 238 9.38 16.57 3.48
C THR A 238 10.79 17.16 3.46
N GLN A 239 11.49 17.01 2.34
CA GLN A 239 12.86 17.49 2.24
C GLN A 239 12.90 19.01 2.08
N ALA A 240 13.79 19.68 2.84
CA ALA A 240 14.00 21.10 2.69
C ALA A 240 14.54 21.41 1.28
N GLY A 241 13.78 22.18 0.49
CA GLY A 241 14.11 22.54 -0.89
C GLY A 241 13.63 21.54 -1.95
N GLY A 242 12.94 20.46 -1.56
CA GLY A 242 12.24 19.57 -2.48
C GLY A 242 10.97 20.20 -3.07
N THR A 243 10.51 19.64 -4.19
CA THR A 243 9.18 19.96 -4.71
C THR A 243 8.12 19.09 -4.01
N GLU A 244 6.89 19.58 -3.91
CA GLU A 244 5.79 18.78 -3.34
C GLU A 244 5.60 17.45 -4.10
N GLN A 245 5.77 17.47 -5.43
CA GLN A 245 5.70 16.27 -6.25
C GLN A 245 6.81 15.26 -5.94
N SER A 246 8.06 15.73 -5.76
CA SER A 246 9.17 14.85 -5.38
C SER A 246 8.98 14.24 -4.00
N ASP A 247 8.46 15.00 -3.03
CA ASP A 247 8.16 14.48 -1.69
C ASP A 247 7.09 13.38 -1.76
N VAL A 248 6.02 13.60 -2.54
CA VAL A 248 4.97 12.60 -2.77
C VAL A 248 5.54 11.31 -3.37
N ILE A 249 6.37 11.42 -4.41
CA ILE A 249 7.00 10.28 -5.08
C ILE A 249 7.89 9.52 -4.09
N TRP A 250 8.76 10.22 -3.35
CA TRP A 250 9.66 9.58 -2.40
C TRP A 250 8.93 8.89 -1.26
N THR A 251 7.93 9.55 -0.64
CA THR A 251 7.09 8.93 0.40
C THR A 251 6.42 7.64 -0.12
N ALA A 252 5.88 7.67 -1.35
CA ALA A 252 5.26 6.49 -1.95
C ALA A 252 6.25 5.36 -2.20
N ILE A 253 7.45 5.65 -2.73
CA ILE A 253 8.51 4.66 -2.97
C ILE A 253 8.99 4.03 -1.67
N THR A 254 9.20 4.84 -0.63
CA THR A 254 9.61 4.36 0.71
C THR A 254 8.63 3.34 1.27
N LEU A 255 7.34 3.45 0.96
CA LEU A 255 6.33 2.46 1.32
C LEU A 255 6.27 1.29 0.33
N PHE A 256 6.32 1.57 -0.97
CA PHE A 256 6.09 0.59 -2.03
C PHE A 256 7.20 -0.46 -2.12
N VAL A 257 8.47 -0.04 -2.07
CA VAL A 257 9.61 -0.95 -2.27
C VAL A 257 9.66 -2.06 -1.22
N PRO A 258 9.52 -1.76 0.10
CA PRO A 258 9.44 -2.82 1.10
C PRO A 258 8.24 -3.76 0.87
N ILE A 259 7.08 -3.26 0.46
CA ILE A 259 5.89 -4.09 0.18
C ILE A 259 6.16 -5.05 -0.98
N ALA A 260 6.67 -4.53 -2.09
CA ALA A 260 6.98 -5.31 -3.28
C ALA A 260 8.02 -6.40 -2.97
N ARG A 261 9.09 -6.05 -2.24
CA ARG A 261 10.12 -7.00 -1.77
C ARG A 261 9.55 -8.07 -0.85
N ALA A 262 8.67 -7.70 0.08
CA ALA A 262 8.03 -8.66 0.98
C ALA A 262 7.19 -9.71 0.25
N LEU A 263 6.73 -9.41 -0.97
CA LEU A 263 6.01 -10.34 -1.85
C LEU A 263 6.92 -11.07 -2.86
N GLY A 264 8.24 -10.80 -2.84
CA GLY A 264 9.20 -11.43 -3.74
C GLY A 264 9.37 -10.72 -5.09
N VAL A 265 9.01 -9.43 -5.18
CA VAL A 265 9.33 -8.59 -6.33
C VAL A 265 10.64 -7.86 -6.07
N SER A 266 11.60 -8.06 -6.96
CA SER A 266 12.82 -7.26 -6.95
C SER A 266 12.60 -5.90 -7.58
N MET A 267 13.17 -4.89 -6.95
CA MET A 267 12.94 -3.49 -7.29
C MET A 267 14.19 -2.86 -7.93
N GLY A 268 15.02 -3.68 -8.58
CA GLY A 268 16.23 -3.23 -9.28
C GLY A 268 17.38 -2.80 -8.35
N MET A 269 17.34 -3.14 -7.06
CA MET A 269 18.56 -3.15 -6.24
C MET A 269 19.01 -4.60 -6.13
N GLY A 270 20.19 -4.91 -6.68
CA GLY A 270 20.93 -6.08 -6.23
C GLY A 270 21.40 -5.91 -4.78
N ASP A 271 22.09 -6.92 -4.25
CA ASP A 271 22.73 -6.83 -2.93
C ASP A 271 23.83 -5.74 -2.89
N GLU A 272 24.32 -5.30 -4.05
CA GLU A 272 25.21 -4.14 -4.20
C GLU A 272 24.37 -2.90 -4.59
N GLU A 273 24.31 -1.93 -3.67
CA GLU A 273 23.49 -0.72 -3.76
C GLU A 273 23.95 0.23 -4.88
N ASP A 274 23.46 0.04 -6.11
CA ASP A 274 23.53 1.09 -7.14
C ASP A 274 22.30 2.02 -7.04
N TYR A 275 22.48 3.11 -6.31
CA TYR A 275 21.47 4.14 -6.09
C TYR A 275 21.02 4.83 -7.39
N ASP A 276 21.89 4.94 -8.40
CA ASP A 276 21.54 5.58 -9.67
C ASP A 276 20.67 4.66 -10.53
N THR A 277 20.98 3.36 -10.53
CA THR A 277 20.11 2.34 -11.15
C THR A 277 18.73 2.29 -10.46
N PHE A 278 18.68 2.38 -9.14
CA PHE A 278 17.41 2.45 -8.40
C PHE A 278 16.61 3.72 -8.74
N LYS A 279 17.27 4.88 -8.87
CA LYS A 279 16.58 6.10 -9.32
C LYS A 279 15.98 5.95 -10.71
N ALA A 280 16.67 5.25 -11.61
CA ALA A 280 16.16 5.00 -12.95
C ALA A 280 14.88 4.13 -12.93
N SER A 281 14.82 3.14 -12.03
CA SER A 281 13.65 2.25 -11.91
C SER A 281 12.40 2.92 -11.35
N ILE A 282 12.52 4.09 -10.68
CA ILE A 282 11.37 4.88 -10.20
C ILE A 282 10.41 5.22 -11.35
N VAL A 283 10.95 5.56 -12.53
CA VAL A 283 10.13 5.89 -13.70
C VAL A 283 9.29 4.68 -14.10
N ASP A 284 9.90 3.49 -14.14
CA ASP A 284 9.18 2.25 -14.43
C ASP A 284 8.05 2.01 -13.44
N PHE A 285 8.25 2.32 -12.16
CA PHE A 285 7.21 2.13 -11.14
C PHE A 285 6.00 3.02 -11.36
N VAL A 286 6.25 4.29 -11.70
CA VAL A 286 5.19 5.25 -11.99
C VAL A 286 4.47 4.87 -13.29
N MET A 287 5.21 4.48 -14.33
CA MET A 287 4.64 4.07 -15.63
C MET A 287 3.79 2.80 -15.51
N ALA A 288 4.25 1.80 -14.77
CA ALA A 288 3.47 0.59 -14.47
C ALA A 288 2.16 0.93 -13.76
N GLY A 289 2.21 1.85 -12.80
CA GLY A 289 1.04 2.39 -12.13
C GLY A 289 0.07 3.12 -13.08
N GLN A 290 0.58 3.94 -13.99
CA GLN A 290 -0.26 4.63 -14.98
C GLN A 290 -0.97 3.65 -15.93
N ARG A 291 -0.28 2.59 -16.38
CA ARG A 291 -0.90 1.51 -17.16
C ARG A 291 -2.01 0.82 -16.38
N ALA A 292 -1.79 0.55 -15.09
CA ALA A 292 -2.80 -0.06 -14.22
C ALA A 292 -4.10 0.75 -14.16
N ILE A 293 -4.02 2.09 -14.14
CA ILE A 293 -5.22 2.95 -14.21
C ILE A 293 -6.01 2.69 -15.50
N GLY A 294 -5.32 2.60 -16.65
CA GLY A 294 -5.93 2.29 -17.94
C GLY A 294 -6.58 0.91 -17.98
N VAL A 295 -5.90 -0.10 -17.44
CA VAL A 295 -6.41 -1.47 -17.32
C VAL A 295 -7.68 -1.49 -16.45
N GLN A 296 -7.68 -0.82 -15.30
CA GLN A 296 -8.85 -0.78 -14.41
C GLN A 296 -10.05 -0.06 -15.04
N LYS A 297 -9.81 1.03 -15.77
CA LYS A 297 -10.89 1.72 -16.52
C LYS A 297 -11.55 0.78 -17.53
N THR A 298 -10.74 0.09 -18.33
CA THR A 298 -11.23 -0.88 -19.34
C THR A 298 -12.06 -1.98 -18.69
N ARG A 299 -11.61 -2.55 -17.57
CA ARG A 299 -12.36 -3.59 -16.84
C ARG A 299 -13.71 -3.08 -16.31
N ASN A 300 -13.73 -1.85 -15.79
CA ASN A 300 -14.97 -1.24 -15.30
C ASN A 300 -15.97 -0.99 -16.43
N ASP A 301 -15.51 -0.62 -17.63
CA ASP A 301 -16.36 -0.43 -18.80
C ASP A 301 -16.90 -1.78 -19.33
N ASP A 302 -16.04 -2.79 -19.46
CA ASP A 302 -16.44 -4.14 -19.89
C ASP A 302 -17.48 -4.78 -18.95
N SER A 303 -17.36 -4.55 -17.64
CA SER A 303 -18.32 -5.05 -16.64
C SER A 303 -19.70 -4.37 -16.70
N ARG A 304 -19.78 -3.16 -17.25
CA ARG A 304 -21.04 -2.43 -17.47
C ARG A 304 -21.75 -2.93 -18.73
N ASP A 305 -20.99 -3.21 -19.79
CA ASP A 305 -21.54 -3.67 -21.07
C ASP A 305 -21.95 -5.15 -21.05
N GLY A 306 -21.27 -6.00 -20.26
CA GLY A 306 -21.61 -7.41 -20.10
C GLY A 306 -22.80 -7.71 -19.16
N GLY A 307 -23.38 -6.70 -18.51
CA GLY A 307 -24.51 -6.84 -17.57
C GLY A 307 -25.90 -6.91 -18.23
N GLY A 308 -25.97 -6.86 -19.56
CA GLY A 308 -27.23 -6.82 -20.33
C GLY A 308 -27.86 -8.18 -20.67
N GLU A 309 -27.19 -9.30 -20.40
CA GLU A 309 -27.74 -10.64 -20.66
C GLU A 309 -27.61 -11.52 -19.40
N ARG A 310 -28.69 -11.56 -18.61
CA ARG A 310 -29.02 -12.66 -17.71
C ARG A 310 -30.46 -13.09 -17.98
#